data_AF-A0AA35WAE1-F1
#
_entry.id   AF-A0AA35WAE1-F1
#
_cell.length_a   1.000
_cell.length_b   1.000
_cell.length_c   1.000
_cell.angle_alpha   90.00
_cell.angle_beta   90.00
_cell.angle_gamma   90.00
#
_symmetry.space_group_name_H-M   'P 1'
#
loop_
_entity.id
_entity.type
_entity.pdbx_description
1 polymer ?
#
loop_
_entity_poly.entity_id
_entity_poly.type
_entity_poly.pdbx_seq_one_letter_code
_entity_poly.pdbx_strand_id
1 'polypeptide(L)'
;MTTTGAKTDQAIIAPSADVEEKPWYDLMDDPEPPEDAMQQFKTIHVVMSALLARYENDPDTLVAEQSNLVLRAVPRDPGGNPAARQGVHPNFESVPNYQGITKWAALINIPERIPEMVGRAMTQLKHGRLGPVLLEFPGDVAAAEFPGELNYKPVEVHKSGASPEDVRDVVAALLGASGPVINVGQGVLYAEATPELIEFAELTGIPVMTTLAGKSAFPETHALSLGTGASSGTLMCARFLENADLVAGIGTSFTISNFNAPMPGGVTLAHITNCAEDINKDYRTDYGAVGDAKVVLRQMIEEAKSQTW
;
A
#
# COMPACT_ATOMS: atom_id res chain seq x y z
N MET A 1 -6.49 -12.71 85.60
CA MET A 1 -5.15 -12.89 84.99
C MET A 1 -5.16 -12.10 83.69
N THR A 2 -4.87 -10.80 83.76
CA THR A 2 -3.56 -10.13 83.49
C THR A 2 -3.31 -9.82 82.00
N THR A 3 -3.73 -8.60 81.63
CA THR A 3 -3.00 -7.50 80.96
C THR A 3 -2.22 -7.68 79.63
N THR A 4 -2.65 -6.88 78.63
CA THR A 4 -1.89 -6.02 77.67
C THR A 4 -0.81 -6.56 76.74
N GLY A 5 -0.82 -6.09 75.48
CA GLY A 5 0.41 -5.64 74.81
C GLY A 5 0.42 -5.78 73.28
N ALA A 6 0.87 -4.73 72.59
CA ALA A 6 0.91 -4.55 71.13
C ALA A 6 2.14 -5.16 70.43
N LYS A 7 2.05 -5.22 69.08
CA LYS A 7 3.08 -4.93 68.03
C LYS A 7 3.39 -6.05 67.02
N THR A 8 3.30 -5.62 65.75
CA THR A 8 4.05 -5.97 64.53
C THR A 8 5.13 -7.04 64.60
N ASP A 9 5.14 -7.95 63.61
CA ASP A 9 6.35 -8.27 62.83
C ASP A 9 6.02 -8.90 61.46
N GLN A 10 6.61 -8.30 60.42
CA GLN A 10 6.84 -8.90 59.11
C GLN A 10 8.02 -9.88 59.22
N ALA A 11 7.88 -11.07 58.64
CA ALA A 11 8.99 -11.92 58.21
C ALA A 11 8.50 -12.67 56.96
N ILE A 12 8.85 -12.24 55.74
CA ILE A 12 10.14 -12.42 55.08
C ILE A 12 10.44 -13.91 54.94
N ILE A 13 10.06 -14.48 53.80
CA ILE A 13 10.71 -15.66 53.25
C ILE A 13 11.83 -15.11 52.35
N ALA A 14 13.07 -15.33 52.80
CA ALA A 14 14.29 -14.93 52.13
C ALA A 14 14.56 -15.76 50.86
N PRO A 15 15.36 -15.24 49.91
CA PRO A 15 15.54 -15.78 48.57
C PRO A 15 16.66 -16.83 48.51
N SER A 16 16.49 -17.87 47.70
CA SER A 16 17.58 -18.78 47.33
C SER A 16 18.30 -18.27 46.07
N ALA A 17 19.49 -17.76 46.33
CA ALA A 17 20.68 -17.54 45.52
C ALA A 17 20.76 -18.00 44.04
N ASP A 18 21.25 -17.04 43.24
CA ASP A 18 22.24 -17.14 42.15
C ASP A 18 21.82 -17.71 40.78
N VAL A 19 21.23 -16.83 39.95
CA VAL A 19 21.38 -16.89 38.49
C VAL A 19 21.99 -15.56 38.05
N GLU A 20 23.24 -15.60 37.64
CA GLU A 20 24.00 -14.46 37.14
C GLU A 20 23.47 -14.09 35.75
N GLU A 21 22.68 -13.02 35.64
CA GLU A 21 22.18 -12.52 34.35
C GLU A 21 23.32 -11.93 33.53
N LYS A 22 23.74 -12.63 32.47
CA LYS A 22 24.66 -12.07 31.47
C LYS A 22 23.90 -11.24 30.43
N PRO A 23 24.41 -10.05 30.05
CA PRO A 23 23.87 -9.27 28.94
C PRO A 23 23.95 -10.04 27.62
N TRP A 24 22.94 -9.85 26.77
CA TRP A 24 22.71 -10.62 25.55
C TRP A 24 23.81 -10.58 24.47
N TYR A 25 24.83 -9.72 24.63
CA TYR A 25 25.92 -9.57 23.66
C TYR A 25 27.06 -10.60 23.83
N ASP A 26 27.15 -11.31 24.95
CA ASP A 26 28.21 -12.29 25.23
C ASP A 26 27.94 -13.70 24.64
N LEU A 27 26.88 -13.86 23.83
CA LEU A 27 26.49 -15.13 23.18
C LEU A 27 26.92 -15.24 21.71
N MET A 28 27.79 -14.34 21.23
CA MET A 28 28.07 -14.14 19.80
C MET A 28 29.46 -14.66 19.33
N ASP A 29 30.05 -15.66 19.99
CA ASP A 29 31.27 -16.31 19.49
C ASP A 29 31.03 -17.75 19.01
N ASP A 30 31.16 -17.91 17.67
CA ASP A 30 31.38 -19.10 16.81
C ASP A 30 30.19 -20.01 16.37
N PRO A 31 30.26 -20.64 15.17
CA PRO A 31 30.43 -20.10 13.81
C PRO A 31 29.22 -20.46 12.87
N GLU A 32 29.19 -19.87 11.67
CA GLU A 32 28.08 -19.90 10.66
C GLU A 32 27.35 -21.25 10.42
N PRO A 33 26.00 -21.25 10.28
CA PRO A 33 25.24 -22.37 9.71
C PRO A 33 25.01 -22.23 8.19
N PRO A 34 24.70 -23.33 7.48
CA PRO A 34 24.79 -23.46 6.03
C PRO A 34 23.77 -22.64 5.20
N GLU A 35 24.17 -22.45 3.94
CA GLU A 35 23.62 -21.58 2.89
C GLU A 35 22.30 -22.11 2.30
N ASP A 36 21.21 -22.04 3.07
CA ASP A 36 19.86 -22.40 2.57
C ASP A 36 18.68 -21.76 3.34
N ALA A 37 18.91 -20.70 4.13
CA ALA A 37 17.87 -20.02 4.92
C ALA A 37 17.64 -18.53 4.56
N MET A 38 17.72 -18.18 3.27
CA MET A 38 17.41 -16.83 2.77
C MET A 38 16.35 -16.89 1.66
N GLN A 39 15.11 -17.24 2.02
CA GLN A 39 14.00 -17.20 1.08
C GLN A 39 12.67 -16.86 1.79
N GLN A 40 12.11 -15.71 1.41
CA GLN A 40 10.69 -15.30 1.53
C GLN A 40 10.20 -14.67 2.85
N PHE A 41 10.42 -13.36 2.95
CA PHE A 41 9.53 -12.42 3.65
C PHE A 41 8.24 -12.17 2.84
N LYS A 42 7.06 -12.28 3.46
CA LYS A 42 5.83 -11.52 3.14
C LYS A 42 4.72 -11.78 4.18
N THR A 43 4.42 -10.75 4.98
CA THR A 43 3.29 -10.71 5.92
C THR A 43 2.05 -10.18 5.19
N ILE A 44 0.94 -10.92 5.22
CA ILE A 44 -0.41 -10.45 4.90
C ILE A 44 -1.08 -10.10 6.23
N HIS A 45 -1.46 -8.84 6.44
CA HIS A 45 -2.37 -8.48 7.54
C HIS A 45 -3.81 -8.56 7.03
N VAL A 46 -4.43 -9.74 7.16
CA VAL A 46 -5.89 -9.81 7.31
C VAL A 46 -6.17 -9.67 8.80
N VAL A 47 -6.75 -8.57 9.26
CA VAL A 47 -7.36 -8.53 10.61
C VAL A 47 -8.67 -9.30 10.51
N MET A 48 -8.57 -10.62 10.41
CA MET A 48 -9.68 -11.55 10.56
C MET A 48 -9.82 -11.85 12.06
N SER A 49 -10.62 -11.06 12.78
CA SER A 49 -11.14 -11.52 14.06
C SER A 49 -12.14 -12.66 13.80
N ALA A 50 -11.63 -13.90 13.92
CA ALA A 50 -12.37 -15.17 13.93
C ALA A 50 -13.07 -15.62 12.63
N LEU A 51 -12.32 -16.18 11.67
CA LEU A 51 -12.84 -17.22 10.77
C LEU A 51 -11.77 -18.13 10.13
N LEU A 52 -10.77 -18.61 10.89
CA LEU A 52 -9.86 -19.66 10.44
C LEU A 52 -9.88 -20.83 11.44
N ALA A 53 -10.93 -21.64 11.35
CA ALA A 53 -10.96 -22.95 12.02
C ALA A 53 -11.61 -24.06 11.16
N ARG A 54 -11.91 -23.86 9.86
CA ARG A 54 -12.59 -24.91 9.07
C ARG A 54 -12.27 -25.03 7.57
N TYR A 55 -11.14 -24.51 7.08
CA TYR A 55 -10.71 -24.79 5.71
C TYR A 55 -9.19 -25.05 5.64
N GLU A 56 -8.74 -26.12 6.30
CA GLU A 56 -7.53 -26.84 5.90
C GLU A 56 -7.99 -27.96 4.95
N ASN A 57 -7.71 -27.82 3.64
CA ASN A 57 -7.51 -28.92 2.66
C ASN A 57 -7.54 -28.41 1.20
N ASP A 58 -6.71 -27.43 0.81
CA ASP A 58 -6.37 -27.25 -0.62
C ASP A 58 -4.98 -26.58 -0.78
N PRO A 59 -3.95 -27.30 -1.30
CA PRO A 59 -2.59 -26.79 -1.41
C PRO A 59 -2.26 -25.95 -2.66
N ASP A 60 -3.20 -25.73 -3.60
CA ASP A 60 -2.88 -25.18 -4.94
C ASP A 60 -3.30 -23.72 -5.20
N THR A 61 -3.50 -22.87 -4.18
CA THR A 61 -3.90 -21.47 -4.43
C THR A 61 -3.27 -20.46 -3.47
N LEU A 62 -1.97 -20.18 -3.65
CA LEU A 62 -1.27 -19.13 -2.90
C LEU A 62 -0.48 -18.22 -3.86
N VAL A 63 -1.14 -17.16 -4.34
CA VAL A 63 -0.49 -16.03 -5.03
C VAL A 63 -0.51 -14.83 -4.10
N ALA A 64 0.68 -14.30 -3.82
CA ALA A 64 0.90 -13.17 -2.93
C ALA A 64 0.49 -11.84 -3.57
N GLU A 65 -0.63 -11.25 -3.13
CA GLU A 65 -1.06 -9.90 -3.47
C GLU A 65 -1.13 -9.07 -2.17
N GLN A 66 -0.54 -7.87 -2.15
CA GLN A 66 -0.62 -6.95 -1.00
C GLN A 66 -2.09 -6.58 -0.74
N SER A 67 -2.73 -7.30 0.17
CA SER A 67 -4.16 -7.16 0.43
C SER A 67 -4.36 -6.10 1.51
N ASN A 68 -4.88 -4.93 1.11
CA ASN A 68 -5.32 -3.88 2.03
C ASN A 68 -6.69 -4.19 2.67
N LEU A 69 -7.19 -5.43 2.62
CA LEU A 69 -8.54 -5.75 3.05
C LEU A 69 -8.63 -5.91 4.58
N VAL A 70 -9.43 -5.07 5.23
CA VAL A 70 -9.78 -5.20 6.65
C VAL A 70 -11.19 -5.78 6.74
N LEU A 71 -11.29 -7.11 6.82
CA LEU A 71 -12.56 -7.79 7.08
C LEU A 71 -12.80 -7.87 8.59
N ARG A 72 -13.63 -6.97 9.13
CA ARG A 72 -14.04 -7.06 10.53
C ARG A 72 -15.28 -7.92 10.68
N ALA A 73 -15.07 -9.23 10.77
CA ALA A 73 -16.05 -10.14 11.37
C ALA A 73 -15.99 -9.99 12.90
N VAL A 74 -17.12 -9.74 13.57
CA VAL A 74 -17.18 -9.83 15.05
C VAL A 74 -18.33 -10.76 15.43
N PRO A 75 -18.07 -12.08 15.50
CA PRO A 75 -19.07 -13.00 16.02
C PRO A 75 -19.12 -12.91 17.56
N ARG A 76 -20.31 -12.62 18.08
CA ARG A 76 -20.81 -12.99 19.43
C ARG A 76 -20.00 -12.49 20.65
N ASP A 77 -19.77 -11.18 20.66
CA ASP A 77 -19.39 -10.31 21.81
C ASP A 77 -18.01 -10.52 22.47
N PRO A 78 -17.33 -9.43 22.93
CA PRO A 78 -17.89 -8.16 23.42
C PRO A 78 -17.66 -6.95 22.48
N GLY A 79 -18.52 -6.76 21.48
CA GLY A 79 -18.57 -5.53 20.68
C GLY A 79 -19.43 -5.56 19.42
N GLY A 80 -19.95 -6.72 19.01
CA GLY A 80 -20.76 -6.87 17.78
C GLY A 80 -22.25 -6.76 18.08
N ASN A 81 -22.80 -5.56 17.98
CA ASN A 81 -24.22 -5.33 18.29
C ASN A 81 -25.14 -6.04 17.28
N PRO A 82 -26.27 -6.61 17.72
CA PRO A 82 -27.31 -7.10 16.81
C PRO A 82 -27.75 -6.00 15.84
N ALA A 83 -28.21 -6.37 14.64
CA ALA A 83 -28.68 -5.41 13.64
C ALA A 83 -29.72 -4.43 14.22
N ALA A 84 -30.58 -4.90 15.12
CA ALA A 84 -31.60 -4.09 15.79
C ALA A 84 -31.06 -3.02 16.77
N ARG A 85 -29.78 -3.07 17.16
CA ARG A 85 -29.15 -2.11 18.09
C ARG A 85 -28.16 -1.16 17.43
N GLN A 86 -28.19 -1.07 16.09
CA GLN A 86 -27.47 -0.05 15.34
C GLN A 86 -27.97 1.35 15.71
N GLY A 87 -27.08 2.35 15.75
CA GLY A 87 -27.41 3.71 16.17
C GLY A 87 -27.74 3.90 17.66
N VAL A 88 -27.55 2.87 18.51
CA VAL A 88 -27.83 2.97 19.95
C VAL A 88 -26.55 3.27 20.73
N HIS A 89 -26.40 4.49 21.24
CA HIS A 89 -25.30 4.84 22.15
C HIS A 89 -25.32 3.96 23.44
N PRO A 90 -24.18 3.45 23.96
CA PRO A 90 -22.78 3.77 23.64
C PRO A 90 -22.10 2.80 22.65
N ASN A 91 -22.87 2.17 21.75
CA ASN A 91 -22.33 1.20 20.81
C ASN A 91 -21.34 1.84 19.83
N PHE A 92 -20.23 1.16 19.57
CA PHE A 92 -19.28 1.57 18.54
C PHE A 92 -19.78 1.15 17.16
N GLU A 93 -19.77 2.08 16.21
CA GLU A 93 -20.19 1.83 14.83
C GLU A 93 -18.95 1.87 13.93
N SER A 94 -18.55 0.73 13.35
CA SER A 94 -17.27 0.67 12.62
C SER A 94 -17.33 1.47 11.32
N VAL A 95 -18.43 1.35 10.56
CA VAL A 95 -18.56 2.03 9.26
C VAL A 95 -18.40 3.57 9.36
N PRO A 96 -19.15 4.31 10.20
CA PRO A 96 -19.01 5.77 10.30
C PRO A 96 -17.63 6.22 10.82
N ASN A 97 -17.01 5.42 11.70
CA ASN A 97 -15.72 5.76 12.30
C ASN A 97 -14.54 5.50 11.35
N TYR A 98 -14.64 4.49 10.47
CA TYR A 98 -13.55 4.10 9.58
C TYR A 98 -13.72 4.53 8.11
N GLN A 99 -14.87 5.09 7.73
CA GLN A 99 -15.11 5.58 6.35
C GLN A 99 -14.08 6.62 5.89
N GLY A 100 -13.49 7.40 6.81
CA GLY A 100 -12.50 8.44 6.46
C GLY A 100 -11.09 7.91 6.20
N ILE A 101 -10.79 6.66 6.59
CA ILE A 101 -9.47 6.04 6.41
C ILE A 101 -9.50 4.82 5.48
N THR A 102 -10.70 4.46 5.01
CA THR A 102 -10.90 3.35 4.08
C THR A 102 -11.42 3.88 2.76
N LYS A 103 -11.04 3.21 1.67
CA LYS A 103 -11.56 3.49 0.33
C LYS A 103 -13.06 3.19 0.25
N TRP A 104 -13.49 2.14 0.93
CA TRP A 104 -14.90 1.78 1.01
C TRP A 104 -15.18 1.13 2.37
N ALA A 105 -16.23 1.60 3.03
CA ALA A 105 -16.76 1.01 4.24
C ALA A 105 -18.24 0.68 4.04
N ALA A 106 -18.65 -0.55 4.32
CA ALA A 106 -20.05 -0.94 4.22
C ALA A 106 -20.47 -1.93 5.31
N LEU A 107 -21.75 -1.83 5.68
CA LEU A 107 -22.42 -2.71 6.62
C LEU A 107 -23.30 -3.70 5.85
N ILE A 108 -23.15 -4.99 6.12
CA ILE A 108 -24.00 -6.05 5.58
C ILE A 108 -25.10 -6.33 6.60
N ASN A 109 -26.33 -5.96 6.26
CA ASN A 109 -27.49 -6.01 7.16
C ASN A 109 -28.33 -7.30 7.03
N ILE A 110 -28.12 -8.09 5.98
CA ILE A 110 -28.81 -9.37 5.76
C ILE A 110 -27.82 -10.39 5.12
N PRO A 111 -27.91 -11.69 5.45
CA PRO A 111 -26.95 -12.71 4.96
C PRO A 111 -26.92 -12.83 3.43
N GLU A 112 -28.05 -12.61 2.76
CA GLU A 112 -28.20 -12.74 1.31
C GLU A 112 -27.29 -11.79 0.53
N ARG A 113 -26.89 -10.67 1.14
CA ARG A 113 -26.03 -9.66 0.52
C ARG A 113 -24.55 -9.95 0.66
N ILE A 114 -24.14 -10.94 1.46
CA ILE A 114 -22.73 -11.26 1.69
C ILE A 114 -21.98 -11.48 0.37
N PRO A 115 -22.45 -12.33 -0.57
CA PRO A 115 -21.70 -12.57 -1.82
C PRO A 115 -21.53 -11.31 -2.67
N GLU A 116 -22.58 -10.50 -2.81
CA GLU A 116 -22.54 -9.24 -3.57
C GLU A 116 -21.59 -8.23 -2.93
N MET A 117 -21.66 -8.04 -1.61
CA MET A 117 -20.85 -7.06 -0.89
C MET A 117 -19.37 -7.45 -0.87
N VAL A 118 -19.07 -8.74 -0.72
CA VAL A 118 -17.69 -9.26 -0.84
C VAL A 118 -17.18 -9.08 -2.27
N GLY A 119 -17.99 -9.37 -3.29
CA GLY A 119 -17.64 -9.09 -4.69
C GLY A 119 -17.29 -7.63 -4.91
N ARG A 120 -18.11 -6.70 -4.39
CA ARG A 120 -17.82 -5.25 -4.44
C ARG A 120 -16.55 -4.87 -3.66
N ALA A 121 -16.31 -5.45 -2.49
CA ALA A 121 -15.07 -5.21 -1.74
C ALA A 121 -13.84 -5.61 -2.57
N MET A 122 -13.88 -6.78 -3.20
CA MET A 122 -12.81 -7.26 -4.07
C MET A 122 -12.61 -6.35 -5.28
N THR A 123 -13.69 -5.83 -5.87
CA THR A 123 -13.59 -4.79 -6.92
C THR A 123 -12.89 -3.54 -6.41
N GLN A 124 -13.26 -3.03 -5.23
CA GLN A 124 -12.66 -1.83 -4.65
C GLN A 124 -11.18 -2.03 -4.29
N LEU A 125 -10.79 -3.22 -3.85
CA LEU A 125 -9.38 -3.53 -3.56
C LEU A 125 -8.52 -3.58 -4.83
N LYS A 126 -9.05 -4.12 -5.93
CA LYS A 126 -8.28 -4.44 -7.13
C LYS A 126 -8.23 -3.35 -8.20
N HIS A 127 -9.14 -2.36 -8.16
CA HIS A 127 -9.26 -1.35 -9.21
C HIS A 127 -8.88 0.05 -8.75
N GLY A 128 -8.32 0.86 -9.65
CA GLY A 128 -7.94 2.25 -9.37
C GLY A 128 -6.83 2.33 -8.31
N ARG A 129 -6.88 3.34 -7.44
CA ARG A 129 -5.95 3.46 -6.31
C ARG A 129 -6.20 2.33 -5.32
N LEU A 130 -5.19 1.51 -5.08
CA LEU A 130 -5.24 0.45 -4.07
C LEU A 130 -5.35 1.09 -2.68
N GLY A 131 -6.21 0.54 -1.84
CA GLY A 131 -6.46 1.08 -0.51
C GLY A 131 -7.38 0.19 0.30
N PRO A 132 -7.49 0.42 1.61
CA PRO A 132 -8.18 -0.51 2.48
C PRO A 132 -9.70 -0.44 2.36
N VAL A 133 -10.34 -1.60 2.52
CA VAL A 133 -11.80 -1.75 2.48
C VAL A 133 -12.26 -2.36 3.79
N LEU A 134 -13.34 -1.82 4.35
CA LEU A 134 -14.02 -2.32 5.54
C LEU A 134 -15.39 -2.91 5.16
N LEU A 135 -15.59 -4.16 5.52
CA LEU A 135 -16.92 -4.77 5.60
C LEU A 135 -17.22 -5.10 7.06
N GLU A 136 -18.32 -4.55 7.55
CA GLU A 136 -18.88 -4.85 8.87
C GLU A 136 -20.15 -5.66 8.69
N PHE A 137 -20.40 -6.63 9.56
CA PHE A 137 -21.67 -7.33 9.60
C PHE A 137 -22.05 -7.64 11.05
N PRO A 138 -23.32 -7.40 11.45
CA PRO A 138 -23.81 -7.67 12.80
C PRO A 138 -23.64 -9.13 13.20
N GLY A 139 -23.51 -9.38 14.51
CA GLY A 139 -23.31 -10.74 15.01
C GLY A 139 -24.47 -11.70 14.70
N ASP A 140 -25.69 -11.21 14.62
CA ASP A 140 -26.88 -11.97 14.21
C ASP A 140 -26.87 -12.30 12.72
N VAL A 141 -26.41 -11.38 11.86
CA VAL A 141 -26.22 -11.63 10.42
C VAL A 141 -25.07 -12.61 10.20
N ALA A 142 -23.99 -12.51 10.97
CA ALA A 142 -22.86 -13.44 10.93
C ALA A 142 -23.25 -14.88 11.30
N ALA A 143 -24.20 -15.02 12.23
CA ALA A 143 -24.63 -16.31 12.77
C ALA A 143 -25.80 -16.94 12.00
N ALA A 144 -26.44 -16.18 11.11
CA ALA A 144 -27.57 -16.67 10.33
C ALA A 144 -27.13 -17.61 9.21
N GLU A 145 -27.97 -18.60 8.90
CA GLU A 145 -27.75 -19.50 7.76
C GLU A 145 -28.00 -18.75 6.46
N PHE A 146 -27.07 -18.88 5.51
CA PHE A 146 -27.23 -18.34 4.17
C PHE A 146 -28.15 -19.25 3.35
N PRO A 147 -29.29 -18.75 2.84
CA PRO A 147 -30.30 -19.59 2.20
C PRO A 147 -30.00 -19.93 0.72
N GLY A 148 -28.94 -19.36 0.16
CA GLY A 148 -28.58 -19.51 -1.26
C GLY A 148 -27.39 -20.42 -1.53
N GLU A 149 -27.08 -20.62 -2.80
CA GLU A 149 -25.82 -21.23 -3.22
C GLU A 149 -24.74 -20.16 -3.40
N LEU A 150 -23.52 -20.46 -2.95
CA LEU A 150 -22.37 -19.58 -3.15
C LEU A 150 -21.82 -19.77 -4.56
N ASN A 151 -22.10 -18.81 -5.44
CA ASN A 151 -21.50 -18.72 -6.77
C ASN A 151 -20.52 -17.53 -6.82
N TYR A 152 -19.37 -17.68 -6.16
CA TYR A 152 -18.32 -16.66 -6.19
C TYR A 152 -17.50 -16.79 -7.47
N LYS A 153 -17.38 -15.67 -8.19
CA LYS A 153 -16.43 -15.51 -9.29
C LYS A 153 -15.37 -14.51 -8.87
N PRO A 154 -14.07 -14.87 -8.91
CA PRO A 154 -13.01 -13.92 -8.65
C PRO A 154 -13.16 -12.67 -9.52
N VAL A 155 -13.01 -11.49 -8.91
CA VAL A 155 -13.04 -10.24 -9.65
C VAL A 155 -11.81 -10.16 -10.56
N GLU A 156 -12.07 -10.05 -11.86
CA GLU A 156 -11.06 -9.76 -12.88
C GLU A 156 -10.52 -8.34 -12.72
N VAL A 157 -9.23 -8.16 -12.99
CA VAL A 157 -8.58 -6.85 -12.90
C VAL A 157 -8.68 -6.17 -14.26
N HIS A 158 -9.36 -5.02 -14.30
CA HIS A 158 -9.42 -4.17 -15.48
C HIS A 158 -8.53 -2.95 -15.30
N LYS A 159 -7.61 -2.75 -16.26
CA LYS A 159 -6.69 -1.62 -16.30
C LYS A 159 -7.15 -0.64 -17.38
N SER A 160 -7.00 0.65 -17.11
CA SER A 160 -7.33 1.73 -18.06
C SER A 160 -6.03 2.34 -18.59
N GLY A 161 -5.98 2.62 -19.89
CA GLY A 161 -4.98 3.50 -20.48
C GLY A 161 -5.40 4.96 -20.40
N ALA A 162 -4.47 5.86 -20.67
CA ALA A 162 -4.76 7.29 -20.78
C ALA A 162 -5.28 7.64 -22.17
N SER A 163 -5.87 8.83 -22.31
CA SER A 163 -6.26 9.37 -23.62
C SER A 163 -5.03 9.45 -24.52
N PRO A 164 -5.13 9.04 -25.80
CA PRO A 164 -4.01 9.15 -26.73
C PRO A 164 -3.49 10.59 -26.90
N GLU A 165 -4.37 11.59 -26.76
CA GLU A 165 -4.01 13.01 -26.81
C GLU A 165 -3.15 13.41 -25.59
N ASP A 166 -3.57 13.02 -24.39
CA ASP A 166 -2.81 13.26 -23.16
C ASP A 166 -1.43 12.60 -23.21
N VAL A 167 -1.34 11.37 -23.72
CA VAL A 167 -0.07 10.64 -23.87
C VAL A 167 0.84 11.37 -24.86
N ARG A 168 0.29 11.82 -26.00
CA ARG A 168 1.04 12.56 -27.01
C ARG A 168 1.61 13.85 -26.44
N ASP A 169 0.80 14.61 -25.71
CA ASP A 169 1.23 15.90 -25.14
C ASP A 169 2.30 15.70 -24.07
N VAL A 170 2.15 14.68 -23.20
CA VAL A 170 3.16 14.30 -22.20
C VAL A 170 4.48 13.90 -22.87
N VAL A 171 4.44 13.05 -23.89
CA VAL A 171 5.65 12.56 -24.58
C VAL A 171 6.32 13.70 -25.36
N ALA A 172 5.55 14.53 -26.08
CA ALA A 172 6.09 15.67 -26.81
C ALA A 172 6.75 16.69 -25.86
N ALA A 173 6.15 16.96 -24.71
CA ALA A 173 6.74 17.82 -23.69
C ALA A 173 8.03 17.22 -23.12
N LEU A 174 8.06 15.91 -22.84
CA LEU A 174 9.24 15.20 -22.36
C LEU A 174 10.40 15.23 -23.35
N LEU A 175 10.14 14.98 -24.64
CA LEU A 175 11.16 14.97 -25.69
C LEU A 175 11.64 16.38 -26.08
N GLY A 176 10.79 17.40 -25.90
CA GLY A 176 11.15 18.80 -26.14
C GLY A 176 11.88 19.49 -24.99
N ALA A 177 11.94 18.86 -23.82
CA ALA A 177 12.60 19.40 -22.63
C ALA A 177 14.14 19.30 -22.74
N SER A 178 14.84 20.29 -22.18
CA SER A 178 16.31 20.35 -22.16
C SER A 178 16.91 19.56 -21.00
N GLY A 179 16.20 19.45 -19.88
CA GLY A 179 16.64 18.72 -18.69
C GLY A 179 15.49 17.95 -18.03
N PRO A 180 14.78 17.04 -18.74
CA PRO A 180 13.70 16.29 -18.15
C PRO A 180 14.20 15.31 -17.07
N VAL A 181 13.38 15.10 -16.04
CA VAL A 181 13.62 14.07 -15.00
C VAL A 181 12.35 13.24 -14.80
N ILE A 182 12.50 11.92 -14.74
CA ILE A 182 11.39 11.01 -14.41
C ILE A 182 11.37 10.78 -12.90
N ASN A 183 10.24 11.07 -12.25
CA ASN A 183 10.00 10.79 -10.84
C ASN A 183 9.05 9.61 -10.65
N VAL A 184 9.56 8.51 -10.13
CA VAL A 184 8.83 7.23 -10.05
C VAL A 184 8.23 7.00 -8.67
N GLY A 185 6.93 6.78 -8.64
CA GLY A 185 6.19 6.41 -7.44
C GLY A 185 5.96 4.90 -7.30
N GLN A 186 5.40 4.51 -6.15
CA GLN A 186 4.97 3.14 -5.86
C GLN A 186 3.95 2.57 -6.87
N GLY A 187 3.24 3.43 -7.62
CA GLY A 187 2.28 2.99 -8.63
C GLY A 187 2.91 2.17 -9.75
N VAL A 188 4.21 2.35 -10.05
CA VAL A 188 4.94 1.50 -11.00
C VAL A 188 5.12 0.08 -10.47
N LEU A 189 5.37 -0.06 -9.15
CA LEU A 189 5.47 -1.36 -8.50
C LEU A 189 4.12 -2.08 -8.50
N TYR A 190 3.04 -1.37 -8.15
CA TYR A 190 1.68 -1.92 -8.16
C TYR A 190 1.23 -2.35 -9.57
N ALA A 191 1.68 -1.63 -10.59
CA ALA A 191 1.36 -1.98 -11.98
C ALA A 191 2.26 -3.10 -12.54
N GLU A 192 3.33 -3.49 -11.83
CA GLU A 192 4.41 -4.36 -12.32
C GLU A 192 4.99 -3.87 -13.65
N ALA A 193 5.33 -2.58 -13.67
CA ALA A 193 5.72 -1.83 -14.88
C ALA A 193 7.22 -1.48 -14.94
N THR A 194 8.06 -2.11 -14.11
CA THR A 194 9.51 -1.90 -14.12
C THR A 194 10.16 -2.17 -15.48
N PRO A 195 9.83 -3.26 -16.22
CA PRO A 195 10.41 -3.49 -17.54
C PRO A 195 10.07 -2.38 -18.54
N GLU A 196 8.82 -1.94 -18.58
CA GLU A 196 8.39 -0.84 -19.44
C GLU A 196 9.03 0.50 -19.06
N LEU A 197 9.22 0.75 -17.76
CA LEU A 197 9.93 1.94 -17.29
C LEU A 197 11.40 1.94 -17.75
N ILE A 198 12.08 0.79 -17.70
CA ILE A 198 13.46 0.65 -18.18
C ILE A 198 13.51 0.92 -19.68
N GLU A 199 12.64 0.26 -20.47
CA GLU A 199 12.60 0.47 -21.92
C GLU A 199 12.36 1.94 -22.27
N PHE A 200 11.42 2.61 -21.58
CA PHE A 200 11.13 4.02 -21.82
C PHE A 200 12.32 4.93 -21.45
N ALA A 201 12.97 4.68 -20.32
CA ALA A 201 14.13 5.45 -19.88
C ALA A 201 15.33 5.27 -20.83
N GLU A 202 15.60 4.05 -21.28
CA GLU A 202 16.67 3.75 -22.25
C GLU A 202 16.38 4.35 -23.63
N LEU A 203 15.13 4.31 -24.09
CA LEU A 203 14.71 4.87 -25.36
C LEU A 203 14.89 6.40 -25.40
N THR A 204 14.54 7.07 -24.31
CA THR A 204 14.54 8.54 -24.23
C THR A 204 15.85 9.11 -23.68
N GLY A 205 16.66 8.29 -23.03
CA GLY A 205 17.88 8.71 -22.33
C GLY A 205 17.62 9.57 -21.09
N ILE A 206 16.37 9.62 -20.60
CA ILE A 206 15.97 10.51 -19.51
C ILE A 206 16.35 9.89 -18.16
N PRO A 207 17.00 10.65 -17.25
CA PRO A 207 17.37 10.16 -15.93
C PRO A 207 16.15 9.91 -15.04
N VAL A 208 16.24 8.86 -14.21
CA VAL A 208 15.14 8.36 -13.38
C VAL A 208 15.48 8.51 -11.90
N MET A 209 14.63 9.19 -11.15
CA MET A 209 14.63 9.20 -9.70
C MET A 209 13.41 8.48 -9.14
N THR A 210 13.53 7.91 -7.95
CA THR A 210 12.45 7.22 -7.24
C THR A 210 12.00 8.01 -6.02
N THR A 211 10.71 7.99 -5.71
CA THR A 211 10.22 8.36 -4.37
C THR A 211 10.61 7.29 -3.36
N LEU A 212 10.57 7.60 -2.06
CA LEU A 212 10.86 6.61 -1.02
C LEU A 212 9.94 5.37 -1.11
N ALA A 213 8.67 5.56 -1.43
CA ALA A 213 7.71 4.47 -1.62
C ALA A 213 7.88 3.74 -2.96
N GLY A 214 8.46 4.41 -3.97
CA GLY A 214 8.80 3.84 -5.28
C GLY A 214 10.20 3.25 -5.36
N LYS A 215 10.91 3.11 -4.23
CA LYS A 215 12.23 2.47 -4.21
C LYS A 215 12.13 1.05 -4.78
N SER A 216 13.14 0.63 -5.51
CA SER A 216 13.17 -0.63 -6.28
C SER A 216 12.29 -0.67 -7.54
N ALA A 217 11.54 0.39 -7.87
CA ALA A 217 10.80 0.46 -9.12
C ALA A 217 11.72 0.55 -10.35
N PHE A 218 12.95 1.02 -10.15
CA PHE A 218 14.01 1.13 -11.16
C PHE A 218 15.32 0.55 -10.59
N PRO A 219 16.14 -0.17 -11.38
CA PRO A 219 17.39 -0.74 -10.89
C PRO A 219 18.37 0.34 -10.46
N GLU A 220 18.77 0.35 -9.18
CA GLU A 220 19.65 1.39 -8.63
C GLU A 220 21.07 1.36 -9.21
N THR A 221 21.48 0.23 -9.81
CA THR A 221 22.77 0.07 -10.50
C THR A 221 22.75 0.55 -11.94
N HIS A 222 21.59 0.94 -12.48
CA HIS A 222 21.47 1.40 -13.85
C HIS A 222 22.09 2.80 -14.04
N ALA A 223 22.70 3.07 -15.19
CA ALA A 223 23.42 4.32 -15.45
C ALA A 223 22.50 5.58 -15.38
N LEU A 224 21.22 5.41 -15.70
CA LEU A 224 20.20 6.47 -15.62
C LEU A 224 19.57 6.62 -14.22
N SER A 225 19.96 5.79 -13.25
CA SER A 225 19.42 5.87 -11.89
C SER A 225 20.05 7.02 -11.10
N LEU A 226 19.22 7.97 -10.67
CA LEU A 226 19.62 9.05 -9.75
C LEU A 226 19.52 8.63 -8.27
N GLY A 227 18.88 7.47 -8.00
CA GLY A 227 18.57 6.98 -6.66
C GLY A 227 17.23 7.47 -6.14
N THR A 228 17.15 7.76 -4.85
CA THR A 228 15.89 8.11 -4.16
C THR A 228 15.82 9.60 -3.85
N GLY A 229 14.74 10.25 -4.27
CA GLY A 229 14.36 11.62 -3.94
C GLY A 229 13.47 11.65 -2.69
N ALA A 230 14.00 12.21 -1.61
CA ALA A 230 13.31 12.49 -0.35
C ALA A 230 13.97 13.70 0.32
N SER A 231 13.45 14.17 1.46
CA SER A 231 14.15 15.21 2.26
C SER A 231 15.57 14.79 2.65
N SER A 232 15.80 13.48 2.81
CA SER A 232 17.12 12.85 2.92
C SER A 232 17.35 11.94 1.71
N GLY A 233 17.48 12.55 0.53
CA GLY A 233 17.73 11.85 -0.74
C GLY A 233 19.20 11.82 -1.14
N THR A 234 19.46 11.25 -2.32
CA THR A 234 20.80 11.26 -2.94
C THR A 234 21.16 12.66 -3.45
N LEU A 235 22.45 13.00 -3.43
CA LEU A 235 22.95 14.27 -3.98
C LEU A 235 22.61 14.41 -5.48
N MET A 236 22.62 13.29 -6.22
CA MET A 236 22.31 13.27 -7.65
C MET A 236 20.88 13.74 -7.92
N CYS A 237 19.88 13.24 -7.17
CA CYS A 237 18.50 13.71 -7.28
C CYS A 237 18.39 15.22 -7.07
N ALA A 238 19.04 15.77 -6.04
CA ALA A 238 19.01 17.21 -5.78
C ALA A 238 19.60 18.03 -6.95
N ARG A 239 20.75 17.60 -7.49
CA ARG A 239 21.41 18.29 -8.61
C ARG A 239 20.62 18.25 -9.92
N PHE A 240 19.99 17.12 -10.21
CA PHE A 240 19.16 17.01 -11.41
C PHE A 240 17.87 17.82 -11.26
N LEU A 241 17.22 17.79 -10.08
CA LEU A 241 16.05 18.61 -9.82
C LEU A 241 16.36 20.12 -9.88
N GLU A 242 17.51 20.57 -9.38
CA GLU A 242 17.93 21.99 -9.49
C GLU A 242 17.99 22.51 -10.93
N ASN A 243 18.28 21.63 -11.90
CA ASN A 243 18.42 21.99 -13.31
C ASN A 243 17.26 21.48 -14.19
N ALA A 244 16.23 20.88 -13.57
CA ALA A 244 15.12 20.31 -14.30
C ALA A 244 14.18 21.41 -14.82
N ASP A 245 13.85 21.37 -16.10
CA ASP A 245 12.82 22.20 -16.73
C ASP A 245 11.46 21.47 -16.83
N LEU A 246 11.50 20.13 -16.77
CA LEU A 246 10.33 19.27 -16.71
C LEU A 246 10.54 18.08 -15.76
N VAL A 247 9.53 17.78 -14.95
CA VAL A 247 9.49 16.54 -14.14
C VAL A 247 8.25 15.73 -14.52
N ALA A 248 8.47 14.49 -14.96
CA ALA A 248 7.40 13.53 -15.24
C ALA A 248 7.22 12.54 -14.08
N GLY A 249 6.14 12.71 -13.34
CA GLY A 249 5.74 11.80 -12.28
C GLY A 249 5.00 10.59 -12.81
N ILE A 250 5.59 9.39 -12.70
CA ILE A 250 4.96 8.13 -13.12
C ILE A 250 4.59 7.30 -11.90
N GLY A 251 3.30 7.01 -11.70
CA GLY A 251 2.80 6.23 -10.57
C GLY A 251 3.02 6.92 -9.22
N THR A 252 3.20 8.24 -9.22
CA THR A 252 3.38 9.07 -8.02
C THR A 252 2.14 9.91 -7.76
N SER A 253 1.92 10.30 -6.51
CA SER A 253 0.82 11.17 -6.11
C SER A 253 1.21 12.65 -6.02
N PHE A 254 2.51 12.95 -6.20
CA PHE A 254 3.10 14.27 -5.92
C PHE A 254 2.69 14.87 -4.57
N THR A 255 2.42 14.02 -3.57
CA THR A 255 2.01 14.48 -2.25
C THR A 255 3.14 15.26 -1.58
N ILE A 256 2.88 16.48 -1.11
CA ILE A 256 3.87 17.23 -0.34
C ILE A 256 4.03 16.57 1.03
N SER A 257 5.20 15.98 1.27
CA SER A 257 5.54 15.35 2.55
C SER A 257 7.05 15.33 2.74
N ASN A 258 7.50 15.20 3.99
CA ASN A 258 8.92 15.05 4.29
C ASN A 258 9.54 13.78 3.69
N PHE A 259 8.73 12.83 3.24
CA PHE A 259 9.17 11.58 2.61
C PHE A 259 9.36 11.69 1.09
N ASN A 260 8.96 12.81 0.48
CA ASN A 260 9.12 13.07 -0.95
C ASN A 260 10.06 14.25 -1.19
N ALA A 261 10.77 14.24 -2.31
CA ALA A 261 11.50 15.43 -2.75
C ALA A 261 10.49 16.53 -3.16
N PRO A 262 10.65 17.78 -2.68
CA PRO A 262 9.83 18.88 -3.15
C PRO A 262 10.16 19.19 -4.62
N MET A 263 9.13 19.47 -5.43
CA MET A 263 9.36 19.87 -6.81
C MET A 263 9.86 21.33 -6.86
N PRO A 264 10.87 21.64 -7.69
CA PRO A 264 11.33 23.02 -7.88
C PRO A 264 10.20 23.93 -8.35
N GLY A 265 10.25 25.21 -7.95
CA GLY A 265 9.29 26.20 -8.46
C GLY A 265 9.52 26.50 -9.94
N GLY A 266 8.43 26.61 -10.72
CA GLY A 266 8.49 26.98 -12.14
C GLY A 266 8.86 25.84 -13.10
N VAL A 267 9.01 24.63 -12.59
CA VAL A 267 9.20 23.42 -13.42
C VAL A 267 7.88 23.01 -14.06
N THR A 268 7.94 22.51 -15.29
CA THR A 268 6.78 21.90 -15.95
C THR A 268 6.51 20.54 -15.35
N LEU A 269 5.26 20.23 -14.99
CA LEU A 269 4.90 18.96 -14.36
C LEU A 269 4.02 18.11 -15.27
N ALA A 270 4.54 16.94 -15.66
CA ALA A 270 3.77 15.87 -16.25
C ALA A 270 3.39 14.84 -15.17
N HIS A 271 2.12 14.44 -15.11
CA HIS A 271 1.61 13.56 -14.04
C HIS A 271 0.83 12.38 -14.61
N ILE A 272 1.41 11.20 -14.47
CA ILE A 272 0.87 9.92 -14.90
C ILE A 272 0.45 9.14 -13.66
N THR A 273 -0.86 9.03 -13.43
CA THR A 273 -1.42 8.37 -12.23
C THR A 273 -2.72 7.64 -12.57
N ASN A 274 -3.02 6.55 -11.87
CA ASN A 274 -4.29 5.85 -12.04
C ASN A 274 -5.43 6.48 -11.22
N CYS A 275 -5.15 7.53 -10.44
CA CYS A 275 -6.07 8.19 -9.53
C CYS A 275 -6.24 9.67 -9.92
N ALA A 276 -7.42 10.03 -10.42
CA ALA A 276 -7.71 11.41 -10.81
C ALA A 276 -7.64 12.40 -9.63
N GLU A 277 -7.84 11.94 -8.40
CA GLU A 277 -7.73 12.77 -7.19
C GLU A 277 -6.30 13.24 -6.89
N ASP A 278 -5.28 12.58 -7.45
CA ASP A 278 -3.89 13.01 -7.27
C ASP A 278 -3.53 14.17 -8.22
N ILE A 279 -4.26 14.36 -9.34
CA ILE A 279 -4.03 15.45 -10.28
C ILE A 279 -4.40 16.79 -9.64
N ASN A 280 -3.53 17.80 -9.74
CA ASN A 280 -3.74 19.14 -9.18
C ASN A 280 -3.97 19.20 -7.65
N LYS A 281 -3.65 18.13 -6.92
CA LYS A 281 -3.88 18.05 -5.48
C LYS A 281 -3.01 19.01 -4.68
N ASP A 282 -1.69 18.91 -4.86
CA ASP A 282 -0.69 19.71 -4.15
C ASP A 282 0.13 20.58 -5.11
N TYR A 283 0.48 20.02 -6.27
CA TYR A 283 1.12 20.73 -7.37
C TYR A 283 0.17 20.83 -8.54
N ARG A 284 0.21 21.96 -9.24
CA ARG A 284 -0.51 22.13 -10.50
C ARG A 284 0.18 21.29 -11.57
N THR A 285 -0.56 20.38 -12.19
CA THR A 285 -0.12 19.55 -13.30
C THR A 285 -0.34 20.30 -14.60
N ASP A 286 0.71 20.38 -15.44
CA ASP A 286 0.62 20.98 -16.77
C ASP A 286 0.14 19.95 -17.81
N TYR A 287 0.64 18.71 -17.71
CA TYR A 287 0.26 17.59 -18.58
C TYR A 287 -0.17 16.40 -17.72
N GLY A 288 -1.43 15.99 -17.79
CA GLY A 288 -1.97 14.89 -16.98
C GLY A 288 -2.38 13.71 -17.84
N ALA A 289 -1.96 12.50 -17.48
CA ALA A 289 -2.40 11.27 -18.12
C ALA A 289 -2.95 10.30 -17.07
N VAL A 290 -4.27 10.07 -17.07
CA VAL A 290 -4.91 9.21 -16.07
C VAL A 290 -5.00 7.77 -16.58
N GLY A 291 -4.29 6.85 -15.95
CA GLY A 291 -4.26 5.44 -16.34
C GLY A 291 -3.32 4.58 -15.50
N ASP A 292 -3.39 3.26 -15.69
CA ASP A 292 -2.44 2.31 -15.10
C ASP A 292 -1.03 2.55 -15.65
N ALA A 293 -0.04 2.61 -14.77
CA ALA A 293 1.33 2.98 -15.15
C ALA A 293 1.91 2.06 -16.24
N LYS A 294 1.60 0.75 -16.23
CA LYS A 294 2.09 -0.20 -17.25
C LYS A 294 1.48 0.09 -18.60
N VAL A 295 0.17 0.31 -18.64
CA VAL A 295 -0.55 0.59 -19.89
C VAL A 295 -0.08 1.92 -20.47
N VAL A 296 -0.01 2.97 -19.64
CA VAL A 296 0.42 4.30 -20.09
C VAL A 296 1.88 4.31 -20.52
N LEU A 297 2.79 3.62 -19.80
CA LEU A 297 4.18 3.49 -20.23
C LEU A 297 4.30 2.85 -21.61
N ARG A 298 3.50 1.81 -21.93
CA ARG A 298 3.47 1.21 -23.27
C ARG A 298 3.00 2.21 -24.33
N GLN A 299 1.92 2.94 -24.05
CA GLN A 299 1.44 4.00 -24.95
C GLN A 299 2.53 5.06 -25.16
N MET A 300 3.25 5.46 -24.11
CA MET A 300 4.35 6.41 -24.18
C MET A 300 5.55 5.88 -24.99
N ILE A 301 5.88 4.60 -24.86
CA ILE A 301 6.95 3.95 -25.66
C ILE A 301 6.58 3.94 -27.14
N GLU A 302 5.33 3.58 -27.48
CA GLU A 302 4.84 3.57 -28.86
C GLU A 302 4.86 4.98 -29.46
N GLU A 303 4.40 5.97 -28.71
CA GLU A 303 4.39 7.37 -29.13
C GLU A 303 5.82 7.93 -29.26
N ALA A 304 6.70 7.69 -28.28
CA ALA A 304 8.09 8.14 -28.31
C ALA A 304 8.86 7.52 -29.48
N LYS A 305 8.57 6.26 -29.81
CA LYS A 305 9.01 5.65 -31.06
C LYS A 305 8.47 6.52 -32.20
N SER A 306 7.16 6.66 -32.40
CA SER A 306 6.62 7.37 -33.58
C SER A 306 7.15 8.81 -33.84
N GLN A 307 7.68 9.50 -32.82
CA GLN A 307 8.24 10.85 -32.95
C GLN A 307 9.76 10.89 -33.20
N THR A 308 10.48 9.79 -32.95
CA THR A 308 11.96 9.75 -32.98
C THR A 308 12.53 9.13 -34.28
N TRP A 309 11.68 8.61 -35.18
CA TRP A 309 12.05 8.02 -36.47
C TRP A 309 10.99 8.29 -37.53
#